data_AF-A0A6A1WD45-F1
#
_entry.id   AF-A0A6A1WD45-F1
#
_cell.length_a   1.000
_cell.length_b   1.000
_cell.length_c   1.000
_cell.angle_alpha   90.00
_cell.angle_beta   90.00
_cell.angle_gamma   90.00
#
_symmetry.space_group_name_H-M   'P 1'
#
loop_
_entity.id
_entity.type
_entity.pdbx_description
1 polymer ?
#
loop_
_entity_poly.entity_id
_entity_poly.type
_entity_poly.pdbx_seq_one_letter_code
_entity_poly.pdbx_strand_id
1 'polypeptide(L)'
;MRIQGISFPSDLDNDDGILDPVPPCFKSHLKCIKVIDYTAHEESLLAMKILLKKAAALDTMVISWCPEGDLVKQKLFEPLLELFPKGSNNCEIVFE
;
A
#
# COMPACT_ATOMS: atom_id res chain seq x y z
N MET A 1 -19.44 8.99 24.63
CA MET A 1 -19.11 8.72 23.22
C MET A 1 -17.77 7.98 23.21
N ARG A 2 -17.77 6.66 23.03
CA ARG A 2 -16.55 5.83 23.02
C ARG A 2 -16.07 5.78 21.58
N ILE A 3 -14.96 6.43 21.28
CA ILE A 3 -14.27 6.22 20.00
C ILE A 3 -13.62 4.85 20.14
N GLN A 4 -14.18 3.83 19.50
CA GLN A 4 -13.47 2.56 19.34
C GLN A 4 -12.28 2.84 18.44
N GLY A 5 -11.10 2.87 19.05
CA GLY A 5 -9.85 2.89 18.30
C GLY A 5 -9.82 1.67 17.40
N ILE A 6 -9.52 1.90 16.13
CA ILE A 6 -9.11 0.86 15.18
C ILE A 6 -8.00 0.03 15.84
N SER A 7 -8.32 -1.18 16.26
CA SER A 7 -7.32 -2.14 16.71
C SER A 7 -6.63 -2.67 15.47
N PHE A 8 -5.45 -2.13 15.17
CA PHE A 8 -4.55 -2.78 14.22
C PHE A 8 -4.24 -4.18 14.76
N PRO A 9 -4.45 -5.25 13.98
CA PRO A 9 -3.93 -6.55 14.35
C PRO A 9 -2.41 -6.41 14.47
N SER A 10 -1.89 -6.82 15.63
CA SER A 10 -0.47 -6.74 15.99
C SER A 10 0.45 -7.48 15.02
N ASP A 11 -0.14 -8.28 14.14
CA ASP A 11 0.54 -9.13 13.16
C ASP A 11 0.97 -8.38 11.89
N LEU A 12 0.49 -7.15 11.64
CA LEU A 12 0.96 -6.31 10.52
C LEU A 12 2.42 -5.85 10.68
N ASP A 13 2.98 -5.92 11.89
CA ASP A 13 4.38 -5.58 12.15
C ASP A 13 5.34 -6.72 11.81
N ASN A 14 4.82 -7.95 11.63
CA ASN A 14 5.61 -9.16 11.39
C ASN A 14 5.56 -9.65 9.94
N ASP A 15 5.03 -8.83 9.03
CA ASP A 15 4.84 -9.25 7.65
C ASP A 15 6.09 -9.01 6.80
N ASP A 16 6.94 -10.04 6.79
CA ASP A 16 8.13 -10.15 5.98
C ASP A 16 7.80 -10.66 4.58
N GLY A 17 6.64 -10.31 3.98
CA GLY A 17 6.26 -10.78 2.65
C GLY A 17 7.50 -10.87 1.74
N ILE A 18 7.89 -12.11 1.42
CA ILE A 18 9.29 -12.46 1.13
C ILE A 18 9.66 -11.91 -0.25
N LEU A 19 10.08 -10.65 -0.25
CA LEU A 19 10.93 -10.06 -1.27
C LEU A 19 12.36 -10.06 -0.70
N ASP A 20 12.86 -11.23 -0.34
CA ASP A 20 14.24 -11.43 0.11
C ASP A 20 14.94 -12.51 -0.75
N PRO A 21 15.91 -12.12 -1.60
CA PRO A 21 16.38 -10.76 -1.80
C PRO A 21 15.35 -9.88 -2.50
N VAL A 22 15.31 -8.59 -2.15
CA VAL A 22 14.47 -7.61 -2.85
C VAL A 22 14.87 -7.58 -4.32
N PRO A 23 13.93 -7.71 -5.28
CA PRO A 23 14.25 -7.67 -6.70
C PRO A 23 15.07 -6.42 -7.05
N PRO A 24 16.19 -6.54 -7.79
CA PRO A 24 17.09 -5.41 -8.04
C PRO A 24 16.40 -4.18 -8.67
N CYS A 25 15.36 -4.40 -9.49
CA CYS A 25 14.58 -3.33 -10.10
C CYS A 25 13.85 -2.46 -9.06
N PHE A 26 13.42 -2.99 -7.92
CA PHE A 26 12.79 -2.21 -6.84
C PHE A 26 13.73 -1.15 -6.26
N LYS A 27 15.04 -1.43 -6.30
CA LYS A 27 16.09 -0.53 -5.80
C LYS A 27 16.53 0.51 -6.82
N SER A 28 16.23 0.33 -8.11
CA SER A 28 16.91 1.09 -9.17
C SER A 28 16.04 1.55 -10.34
N HIS A 29 15.08 0.74 -10.81
CA HIS A 29 14.40 0.96 -12.09
C HIS A 29 12.86 0.97 -12.01
N LEU A 30 12.27 0.40 -10.96
CA LEU A 30 10.82 0.34 -10.81
C LEU A 30 10.28 1.71 -10.41
N LYS A 31 9.88 2.51 -11.40
CA LYS A 31 9.38 3.88 -11.20
C LYS A 31 7.89 3.98 -10.96
N CYS A 32 7.12 3.04 -11.50
CA CYS A 32 5.67 3.05 -11.40
C CYS A 32 5.13 1.66 -11.08
N ILE A 33 4.16 1.61 -10.17
CA ILE A 33 3.30 0.44 -9.94
C ILE A 33 1.87 0.87 -10.23
N LYS A 34 1.14 0.09 -11.03
CA LYS A 34 -0.29 0.27 -11.24
C LYS A 34 -1.04 -0.89 -10.61
N VAL A 35 -1.98 -0.59 -9.73
CA VAL A 35 -2.86 -1.54 -9.07
C VAL A 35 -4.26 -1.30 -9.59
N ILE A 36 -4.83 -2.30 -10.25
CA ILE A 36 -6.13 -2.21 -10.93
C ILE A 36 -7.13 -3.05 -10.13
N ASP A 37 -8.40 -2.67 -10.16
CA ASP A 37 -9.51 -3.35 -9.46
C ASP A 37 -9.25 -3.54 -7.97
N TYR A 38 -8.70 -2.52 -7.31
CA TYR A 38 -8.36 -2.60 -5.89
C TYR A 38 -9.63 -2.63 -5.03
N THR A 39 -9.77 -3.68 -4.20
CA THR A 39 -10.99 -3.94 -3.41
C THR A 39 -10.87 -3.58 -1.92
N ALA A 40 -9.74 -3.00 -1.49
CA ALA A 40 -9.48 -2.64 -0.08
C ALA A 40 -9.70 -3.79 0.91
N HIS A 41 -9.20 -4.98 0.59
CA HIS A 41 -9.07 -6.07 1.58
C HIS A 41 -7.76 -5.95 2.36
N GLU A 42 -7.72 -6.55 3.54
CA GLU A 42 -6.55 -6.51 4.44
C GLU A 42 -5.29 -7.06 3.77
N GLU A 43 -5.41 -8.18 3.03
CA GLU A 43 -4.31 -8.77 2.26
C GLU A 43 -3.78 -7.83 1.17
N SER A 44 -4.68 -7.13 0.48
CA SER A 44 -4.31 -6.19 -0.57
C SER A 44 -3.57 -5.00 0.04
N LEU A 45 -4.06 -4.46 1.17
CA LEU A 45 -3.41 -3.38 1.92
C LEU A 45 -2.01 -3.77 2.39
N LEU A 46 -1.84 -5.00 2.84
CA LEU A 46 -0.57 -5.56 3.26
C LEU A 46 0.43 -5.64 2.11
N ALA A 47 -0.01 -6.10 0.94
CA ALA A 47 0.79 -6.07 -0.28
C ALA A 47 1.22 -4.63 -0.63
N MET A 48 0.31 -3.64 -0.53
CA MET A 48 0.65 -2.23 -0.76
C MET A 48 1.72 -1.74 0.23
N LYS A 49 1.59 -2.08 1.52
CA LYS A 49 2.57 -1.75 2.56
C LYS A 49 3.95 -2.31 2.20
N ILE A 50 4.04 -3.58 1.79
CA ILE A 50 5.31 -4.21 1.40
C ILE A 50 5.90 -3.53 0.18
N LEU A 51 5.10 -3.31 -0.87
CA LEU A 51 5.56 -2.70 -2.11
C LEU A 51 6.10 -1.28 -1.87
N LEU A 52 5.34 -0.44 -1.15
CA LEU A 52 5.75 0.90 -0.77
C LEU A 52 7.04 0.87 0.05
N LYS A 53 7.15 -0.02 1.03
CA LYS A 53 8.33 -0.14 1.91
C LYS A 53 9.58 -0.63 1.17
N LYS A 54 9.45 -1.57 0.23
CA LYS A 54 10.59 -2.26 -0.40
C LYS A 54 11.07 -1.58 -1.70
N ALA A 55 10.22 -0.78 -2.36
CA ALA A 55 10.54 -0.14 -3.63
C ALA A 55 11.22 1.24 -3.43
N ALA A 56 12.54 1.22 -3.25
CA ALA A 56 13.33 2.44 -3.03
C ALA A 56 13.44 3.38 -4.25
N ALA A 57 13.20 2.88 -5.47
CA ALA A 57 13.23 3.68 -6.69
C ALA A 57 11.85 4.15 -7.18
N LEU A 58 10.78 3.84 -6.44
CA LEU A 58 9.39 4.10 -6.86
C LEU A 58 9.09 5.60 -6.85
N ASP A 59 8.59 6.11 -7.98
CA ASP A 59 8.18 7.51 -8.11
C ASP A 59 6.65 7.64 -7.95
N THR A 60 5.88 6.65 -8.42
CA THR A 60 4.41 6.71 -8.36
C THR A 60 3.77 5.33 -8.15
N MET A 61 2.77 5.27 -7.30
CA MET A 61 1.85 4.13 -7.17
C MET A 61 0.44 4.58 -7.55
N VAL A 62 -0.06 4.05 -8.67
CA VAL A 62 -1.40 4.36 -9.18
C VAL A 62 -2.36 3.26 -8.74
N ILE A 63 -3.50 3.65 -8.18
CA ILE A 63 -4.50 2.74 -7.63
C ILE A 63 -5.84 3.06 -8.28
N SER A 64 -6.36 2.12 -9.06
CA SER A 64 -7.72 2.18 -9.59
C SER A 64 -8.64 1.33 -8.72
N TRP A 65 -9.69 1.95 -8.19
CA TRP A 65 -10.64 1.26 -7.33
C TRP A 65 -11.51 0.29 -8.13
N CYS A 66 -11.82 -0.87 -7.53
CA CYS A 66 -12.84 -1.75 -8.10
C CYS A 66 -14.21 -1.00 -8.10
N PRO A 67 -14.91 -0.90 -9.25
CA PRO A 67 -16.20 -0.20 -9.33
C PRO A 67 -17.28 -0.75 -8.42
N GLU A 68 -17.20 -2.05 -8.11
CA GLU A 68 -18.14 -2.76 -7.23
C GLU A 68 -17.66 -2.77 -5.75
N GLY A 69 -16.59 -2.04 -5.45
CA GLY A 69 -15.98 -1.98 -4.14
C GLY A 69 -16.77 -1.19 -3.09
N ASP A 70 -16.45 -1.44 -1.82
CA ASP A 70 -17.06 -0.76 -0.68
C ASP A 70 -16.50 0.68 -0.53
N LEU A 71 -17.28 1.67 -0.94
CA LEU A 71 -16.93 3.10 -0.87
C LEU A 71 -16.49 3.57 0.53
N VAL A 72 -17.00 2.97 1.61
CA VAL A 72 -16.60 3.33 2.97
C VAL A 72 -15.17 2.85 3.23
N LYS A 73 -14.84 1.62 2.81
CA LYS A 73 -13.48 1.09 2.90
C LYS A 73 -12.51 1.88 2.04
N GLN A 74 -12.90 2.25 0.81
CA GLN A 74 -12.07 3.07 -0.07
C GLN A 74 -11.62 4.36 0.64
N LYS A 75 -12.58 5.12 1.18
CA LYS A 75 -12.32 6.38 1.90
C LYS A 75 -11.47 6.22 3.18
N LEU A 76 -11.50 5.05 3.81
CA LEU A 76 -10.67 4.75 4.98
C LEU A 76 -9.24 4.35 4.59
N PHE A 77 -9.08 3.73 3.42
CA PHE A 77 -7.80 3.16 2.98
C PHE A 77 -6.90 4.20 2.32
N GLU A 78 -7.46 5.20 1.62
CA GLU A 78 -6.68 6.31 1.05
C GLU A 78 -5.74 6.99 2.07
N PRO A 79 -6.23 7.50 3.21
CA PRO A 79 -5.34 8.13 4.20
C PRO A 79 -4.40 7.12 4.86
N LEU A 80 -4.78 5.84 4.94
CA LEU A 80 -3.94 4.81 5.54
C LEU A 80 -2.72 4.47 4.67
N LEU A 81 -2.91 4.40 3.35
CA LEU A 81 -1.83 4.16 2.39
C LEU A 81 -0.79 5.27 2.42
N GLU A 82 -1.21 6.52 2.61
CA GLU A 82 -0.29 7.66 2.75
C GLU A 82 0.55 7.63 4.03
N LEU A 83 0.06 6.97 5.09
CA LEU A 83 0.78 6.81 6.35
C LEU A 83 1.81 5.68 6.32
N PHE A 84 1.82 4.85 5.28
CA PHE A 84 2.76 3.74 5.19
C PHE A 84 4.19 4.20 4.95
N PRO A 85 5.19 3.49 5.53
CA PRO A 85 6.57 3.78 5.27
C PRO A 85 6.90 3.53 3.80
N LYS A 86 7.41 4.56 3.13
CA LYS A 86 7.84 4.50 1.73
C LYS A 86 9.36 4.31 1.69
N GLY A 87 9.82 3.33 0.90
CA GLY A 87 11.24 3.13 0.63
C GLY A 87 11.83 4.24 -0.23
N SER A 88 10.99 4.90 -1.05
CA SER A 88 11.32 6.07 -1.83
C SER A 88 10.73 7.33 -1.19
N ASN A 89 11.55 8.36 -0.99
CA ASN A 89 11.10 9.66 -0.48
C ASN A 89 10.25 10.45 -1.48
N ASN A 90 10.28 10.07 -2.76
CA ASN A 90 9.60 10.78 -3.85
C ASN A 90 8.32 10.05 -4.31
N CYS A 91 7.94 8.95 -3.66
CA CYS A 91 6.80 8.15 -4.09
C CYS A 91 5.47 8.86 -3.78
N GLU A 92 4.76 9.25 -4.84
CA GLU A 92 3.38 9.74 -4.80
C GLU A 92 2.39 8.57 -4.95
N ILE A 93 1.26 8.63 -4.24
CA ILE A 93 0.15 7.69 -4.43
C ILE A 93 -0.97 8.45 -5.15
N VAL A 94 -1.45 7.88 -6.25
CA VAL A 94 -2.48 8.50 -7.10
C VAL A 94 -3.67 7.55 -7.19
N PHE A 95 -4.87 8.07 -6.99
CA PHE A 95 -6.12 7.32 -7.12
C PHE A 95 -6.81 7.69 -8.44
N GLU A 96 -7.13 6.69 -9.26
CA GLU A 96 -7.83 6.80 -10.56
C GLU A 96 -9.26 6.27 -10.51
#